data_AF-A0A844WM34-F1
#
_entry.id   AF-A0A844WM34-F1
#
_cell.length_a   1.000
_cell.length_b   1.000
_cell.length_c   1.000
_cell.angle_alpha   90.00
_cell.angle_beta   90.00
_cell.angle_gamma   90.00
#
_symmetry.space_group_name_H-M   'P 1'
#
loop_
_entity.id
_entity.type
_entity.pdbx_description
1 polymer ?
#
loop_
_entity_poly.entity_id
_entity_poly.type
_entity_poly.pdbx_seq_one_letter_code
_entity_poly.pdbx_strand_id
1 'polypeptide(L)'
;MIYELVPNELHDEFKAFHHELKKITSQHAESYPFCKKTKFYIIRSKPTKTYRCKGCHKYFTISTNTPFNRLAPFSWLEMIFTSRIKNISYPNIAKNLQISFEKVMRRERAIINYLQTYYLSLHKWYTQQKQAILIPTLAEQYKTIKVKVTTLLNEQNPTCIYCHSNETTKIGSRTCYRCKRCRHSFNIVSNTSLNRIPKPELWLQFIDLLVWGKNNSQIAKLLNLHNDTVRKWRSAWCDMMKYWHCEALAIWCQNQ
;
A
#
# COMPACT_ATOMS: atom_id res chain seq x y z
N MET A 1 -5.84 -5.40 8.04
CA MET A 1 -5.19 -4.34 7.22
C MET A 1 -4.30 -4.86 6.09
N ILE A 2 -3.09 -5.43 6.29
CA ILE A 2 -2.30 -5.89 5.12
C ILE A 2 -2.94 -7.08 4.40
N TYR A 3 -3.63 -7.96 5.14
CA TYR A 3 -4.38 -9.08 4.59
C TYR A 3 -5.56 -8.64 3.71
N GLU A 4 -6.12 -7.45 3.94
CA GLU A 4 -7.18 -6.89 3.06
C GLU A 4 -6.62 -6.44 1.70
N LEU A 5 -5.29 -6.27 1.62
CA LEU A 5 -4.55 -5.95 0.40
C LEU A 5 -4.00 -7.21 -0.28
N VAL A 6 -4.53 -8.38 0.05
CA VAL A 6 -4.18 -9.66 -0.58
C VAL A 6 -5.48 -10.42 -0.86
N PRO A 7 -5.68 -11.00 -2.06
CA PRO A 7 -6.82 -11.87 -2.34
C PRO A 7 -6.94 -12.99 -1.33
N ASN A 8 -8.17 -13.33 -0.94
CA ASN A 8 -8.45 -14.31 0.11
C ASN A 8 -7.85 -15.67 -0.21
N GLU A 9 -7.84 -16.07 -1.49
CA GLU A 9 -7.28 -17.34 -1.96
C GLU A 9 -5.77 -17.45 -1.73
N LEU A 10 -5.08 -16.32 -1.56
CA LEU A 10 -3.63 -16.25 -1.35
C LEU A 10 -3.24 -16.05 0.12
N HIS A 11 -4.22 -15.97 1.04
CA HIS A 11 -3.94 -15.67 2.45
C HIS A 11 -3.06 -16.73 3.11
N ASP A 12 -3.21 -18.00 2.75
CA ASP A 12 -2.42 -19.08 3.35
C ASP A 12 -0.95 -19.04 2.90
N GLU A 13 -0.69 -18.92 1.59
CA GLU A 13 0.66 -18.71 1.06
C GLU A 13 1.29 -17.43 1.63
N PHE A 14 0.52 -16.34 1.72
CA PHE A 14 0.98 -15.07 2.29
C PHE A 14 1.34 -15.20 3.77
N LYS A 15 0.49 -15.82 4.60
CA LYS A 15 0.76 -16.06 6.02
C LYS A 15 2.01 -16.90 6.21
N ALA A 16 2.13 -17.99 5.45
CA ALA A 16 3.28 -18.90 5.51
C ALA A 16 4.58 -18.15 5.17
N PHE A 17 4.62 -17.44 4.04
CA PHE A 17 5.82 -16.72 3.64
C PHE A 17 6.16 -15.53 4.56
N HIS A 18 5.15 -14.77 5.00
CA HIS A 18 5.35 -13.67 5.95
C HIS A 18 5.94 -14.17 7.27
N HIS A 19 5.49 -15.35 7.72
CA HIS A 19 6.02 -16.02 8.89
C HIS A 19 7.48 -16.47 8.71
N GLU A 20 7.81 -17.06 7.56
CA GLU A 20 9.19 -17.42 7.19
C GLU A 20 10.12 -16.20 7.23
N LEU A 21 9.73 -15.09 6.61
CA LEU A 21 10.53 -13.85 6.61
C LEU A 21 10.78 -13.30 8.02
N LYS A 22 9.80 -13.44 8.94
CA LYS A 22 9.97 -13.03 10.34
C LYS A 22 10.89 -13.97 11.11
N LYS A 23 10.84 -15.27 10.83
CA LYS A 23 11.59 -16.30 11.56
C LYS A 23 12.98 -16.59 11.01
N ILE A 24 13.31 -16.12 9.81
CA ILE A 24 14.62 -16.35 9.17
C ILE A 24 15.80 -15.79 9.99
N THR A 25 15.60 -14.97 11.02
CA THR A 25 16.67 -14.54 11.94
C THR A 25 16.87 -15.50 13.10
N SER A 26 15.83 -16.28 13.43
CA SER A 26 15.73 -17.13 14.63
C SER A 26 15.94 -18.61 14.32
N GLN A 27 15.81 -19.02 13.05
CA GLN A 27 16.01 -20.39 12.61
C GLN A 27 17.44 -20.90 12.92
N HIS A 28 17.52 -22.14 13.39
CA HIS A 28 18.77 -22.87 13.56
C HIS A 28 19.04 -23.71 12.30
N ALA A 29 20.32 -23.87 11.95
CA ALA A 29 20.67 -24.80 10.89
C ALA A 29 20.51 -26.24 11.41
N GLU A 30 19.85 -27.11 10.65
CA GLU A 30 19.70 -28.54 10.96
C GLU A 30 20.75 -29.40 10.23
N SER A 31 21.18 -28.98 9.04
CA SER A 31 22.21 -29.65 8.23
C SER A 31 22.97 -28.66 7.35
N TYR A 32 24.17 -29.07 6.88
CA TYR A 32 24.92 -28.28 5.90
C TYR A 32 24.31 -28.42 4.50
N PRO A 33 23.95 -27.31 3.81
CA PRO A 33 23.18 -27.38 2.55
C PRO A 33 23.81 -28.17 1.41
N PHE A 34 25.15 -28.25 1.33
CA PHE A 34 25.82 -28.89 0.18
C PHE A 34 26.34 -30.30 0.46
N CYS A 35 26.64 -30.64 1.71
CA CYS A 35 27.17 -31.98 2.08
C CYS A 35 26.18 -32.79 2.92
N LYS A 36 25.03 -32.21 3.28
CA LYS A 36 23.94 -32.79 4.08
C LYS A 36 24.35 -33.35 5.46
N LYS A 37 25.62 -33.20 5.87
CA LYS A 37 26.08 -33.58 7.21
C LYS A 37 25.46 -32.67 8.28
N THR A 38 25.09 -33.29 9.40
CA THR A 38 24.50 -32.64 10.59
C THR A 38 25.55 -32.18 11.61
N LYS A 39 26.83 -32.53 11.40
CA LYS A 39 27.94 -32.15 12.29
C LYS A 39 28.53 -30.80 11.89
N PHE A 40 28.21 -29.74 12.62
CA PHE A 40 28.77 -28.39 12.48
C PHE A 40 28.85 -27.68 13.83
N TYR A 41 29.49 -26.51 13.89
CA TYR A 41 29.53 -25.67 15.08
C TYR A 41 29.33 -24.19 14.72
N ILE A 42 28.83 -23.41 15.67
CA ILE A 42 28.62 -21.97 15.52
C ILE A 42 29.96 -21.25 15.68
N ILE A 43 30.30 -20.39 14.73
CA ILE A 43 31.49 -19.53 14.79
C ILE A 43 31.13 -18.13 15.28
N ARG A 44 29.95 -17.65 14.90
CA ARG A 44 29.52 -16.28 15.12
C ARG A 44 28.01 -16.26 15.30
N SER A 45 27.53 -15.49 16.27
CA SER A 45 26.10 -15.41 16.60
C SER A 45 25.41 -14.13 16.14
N LYS A 46 26.16 -13.04 15.87
CA LYS A 46 25.61 -11.72 15.52
C LYS A 46 26.30 -11.13 14.28
N PRO A 47 25.59 -10.50 13.32
CA PRO A 47 24.15 -10.25 13.30
C PRO A 47 23.34 -11.48 12.87
N THR A 48 23.99 -12.49 12.29
CA THR A 48 23.38 -13.75 11.87
C THR A 48 24.27 -14.91 12.32
N LYS A 49 23.66 -16.04 12.69
CA LYS A 49 24.41 -17.25 13.06
C LYS A 49 25.16 -17.79 11.84
N THR A 50 26.48 -17.86 11.95
CA THR A 50 27.36 -18.47 10.95
C THR A 50 27.92 -19.76 11.52
N TYR A 51 27.77 -20.83 10.74
CA TYR A 51 28.17 -22.18 11.09
C TYR A 51 29.36 -22.61 10.25
N ARG A 52 30.21 -23.49 10.80
CA ARG A 52 31.24 -24.24 10.05
C ARG A 52 30.88 -25.70 9.99
N CYS A 53 30.83 -26.27 8.81
CA CYS A 53 30.69 -27.72 8.65
C CYS A 53 31.95 -28.44 9.17
N LYS A 54 31.80 -29.48 10.00
CA LYS A 54 32.94 -30.29 10.47
C LYS A 54 33.52 -31.19 9.38
N GLY A 55 32.73 -31.52 8.36
CA GLY A 55 33.16 -32.43 7.29
C GLY A 55 33.89 -31.76 6.13
N CYS A 56 33.42 -30.60 5.67
CA CYS A 56 34.02 -29.88 4.53
C CYS A 56 34.64 -28.53 4.91
N HIS A 57 34.59 -28.16 6.19
CA HIS A 57 35.15 -26.93 6.76
C HIS A 57 34.64 -25.60 6.17
N LYS A 58 33.64 -25.65 5.28
CA LYS A 58 33.02 -24.48 4.66
C LYS A 58 32.07 -23.77 5.62
N TYR A 59 31.99 -22.45 5.46
CA TYR A 59 31.08 -21.57 6.19
C TYR A 59 29.69 -21.56 5.55
N PHE A 60 28.66 -21.46 6.38
CA PHE A 60 27.29 -21.23 5.91
C PHE A 60 26.44 -20.54 6.96
N THR A 61 25.30 -20.06 6.48
CA THR A 61 24.17 -19.56 7.25
C THR A 61 22.93 -20.32 6.80
N ILE A 62 21.84 -20.18 7.53
CA ILE A 62 20.53 -20.71 7.13
C ILE A 62 20.06 -20.18 5.76
N SER A 63 20.52 -19.01 5.33
CA SER A 63 20.15 -18.45 4.02
C SER A 63 21.12 -18.84 2.89
N THR A 64 22.17 -19.62 3.15
CA THR A 64 23.24 -19.87 2.17
C THR A 64 22.75 -20.55 0.89
N ASN A 65 21.72 -21.39 0.96
CA ASN A 65 21.11 -22.02 -0.21
C ASN A 65 19.78 -21.37 -0.62
N THR A 66 19.59 -20.11 -0.25
CA THR A 66 18.39 -19.34 -0.57
C THR A 66 18.78 -18.08 -1.33
N PRO A 67 17.86 -17.47 -2.10
CA PRO A 67 18.04 -16.14 -2.67
C PRO A 67 18.41 -15.05 -1.64
N PHE A 68 18.16 -15.29 -0.34
CA PHE A 68 18.45 -14.34 0.75
C PHE A 68 19.92 -14.36 1.21
N ASN A 69 20.77 -15.19 0.62
CA ASN A 69 22.18 -15.29 0.98
C ASN A 69 22.86 -13.90 0.94
N ARG A 70 23.56 -13.55 2.02
CA ARG A 70 24.26 -12.26 2.20
C ARG A 70 23.37 -11.01 2.21
N LEU A 71 22.05 -11.14 2.39
CA LEU A 71 21.10 -10.01 2.46
C LEU A 71 20.78 -9.54 3.88
N ALA A 72 21.70 -9.68 4.83
CA ALA A 72 21.53 -9.15 6.17
C ALA A 72 21.43 -7.59 6.17
N PRO A 73 20.64 -6.98 7.07
CA PRO A 73 19.73 -7.63 8.02
C PRO A 73 18.48 -8.18 7.31
N PHE A 74 18.01 -9.35 7.76
CA PHE A 74 16.85 -10.02 7.15
C PHE A 74 15.51 -9.34 7.47
N SER A 75 15.45 -8.53 8.53
CA SER A 75 14.27 -7.72 8.85
C SER A 75 13.82 -6.84 7.68
N TRP A 76 14.76 -6.35 6.86
CA TRP A 76 14.43 -5.57 5.67
C TRP A 76 13.68 -6.37 4.61
N LEU A 77 13.79 -7.71 4.56
CA LEU A 77 13.03 -8.52 3.61
C LEU A 77 11.53 -8.42 3.90
N GLU A 78 11.15 -8.59 5.18
CA GLU A 78 9.75 -8.46 5.62
C GLU A 78 9.23 -7.04 5.39
N MET A 79 10.02 -6.02 5.74
CA MET A 79 9.62 -4.62 5.56
C MET A 79 9.45 -4.26 4.08
N ILE A 80 10.34 -4.73 3.21
CA ILE A 80 10.23 -4.50 1.75
C ILE A 80 9.01 -5.23 1.20
N PHE A 81 8.85 -6.53 1.49
CA PHE A 81 7.73 -7.33 1.02
C PHE A 81 6.38 -6.70 1.39
N THR A 82 6.20 -6.35 2.66
CA THR A 82 4.95 -5.73 3.14
C THR A 82 4.73 -4.33 2.58
N SER A 83 5.80 -3.55 2.39
CA SER A 83 5.72 -2.22 1.75
C SER A 83 5.30 -2.33 0.29
N ARG A 84 5.75 -3.36 -0.43
CA ARG A 84 5.38 -3.56 -1.83
C ARG A 84 3.92 -3.94 -2.01
N ILE A 85 3.37 -4.75 -1.11
CA ILE A 85 1.92 -5.03 -1.06
C ILE A 85 1.10 -3.75 -0.81
N LYS A 86 1.62 -2.83 0.02
CA LYS A 86 1.02 -1.50 0.25
C LYS A 86 1.25 -0.51 -0.90
N ASN A 87 1.76 -0.97 -2.04
CA ASN A 87 2.11 -0.18 -3.21
C ASN A 87 3.10 0.97 -2.94
N ILE A 88 3.96 0.85 -1.92
CA ILE A 88 5.00 1.85 -1.64
C ILE A 88 6.08 1.76 -2.72
N SER A 89 6.41 2.88 -3.35
CA SER A 89 7.46 2.94 -4.38
C SER A 89 8.84 2.58 -3.82
N TYR A 90 9.71 1.97 -4.63
CA TYR A 90 11.07 1.60 -4.21
C TYR A 90 11.89 2.79 -3.66
N PRO A 91 11.83 4.02 -4.25
CA PRO A 91 12.50 5.19 -3.67
C PRO A 91 11.98 5.55 -2.27
N ASN A 92 10.66 5.46 -2.04
CA ASN A 92 10.07 5.73 -0.73
C ASN A 92 10.47 4.66 0.30
N ILE A 93 10.52 3.39 -0.10
CA ILE A 93 11.02 2.30 0.75
C ILE A 93 12.49 2.56 1.12
N ALA A 94 13.32 2.93 0.15
CA ALA A 94 14.73 3.25 0.35
C ALA A 94 14.91 4.41 1.34
N LYS A 95 14.11 5.48 1.18
CA LYS A 95 14.09 6.62 2.11
C LYS A 95 13.67 6.20 3.52
N ASN A 96 12.60 5.42 3.67
CA ASN A 96 12.09 4.98 4.97
C ASN A 96 13.08 4.07 5.72
N LEU A 97 13.80 3.23 4.98
CA LEU A 97 14.82 2.33 5.54
C LEU A 97 16.20 2.98 5.65
N GLN A 98 16.38 4.21 5.16
CA GLN A 98 17.67 4.90 5.07
C GLN A 98 18.75 4.06 4.35
N ILE A 99 18.37 3.43 3.23
CA ILE A 99 19.26 2.63 2.39
C ILE A 99 19.21 3.07 0.94
N SER A 100 20.14 2.60 0.11
CA SER A 100 20.11 2.88 -1.33
C SER A 100 18.96 2.14 -2.02
N PHE A 101 18.48 2.72 -3.13
CA PHE A 101 17.47 2.13 -3.99
C PHE A 101 17.87 0.73 -4.49
N GLU A 102 19.14 0.55 -4.84
CA GLU A 102 19.70 -0.72 -5.32
C GLU A 102 19.63 -1.81 -4.25
N LYS A 103 19.79 -1.45 -2.97
CA LYS A 103 19.65 -2.40 -1.84
C LYS A 103 18.21 -2.88 -1.67
N VAL A 104 17.23 -2.04 -1.97
CA VAL A 104 15.80 -2.43 -2.01
C VAL A 104 15.57 -3.37 -3.19
N MET A 105 15.99 -2.97 -4.40
CA MET A 105 15.81 -3.76 -5.62
C MET A 105 16.44 -5.15 -5.53
N ARG A 106 17.66 -5.25 -4.96
CA ARG A 106 18.34 -6.53 -4.77
C ARG A 106 17.54 -7.48 -3.88
N ARG A 107 16.92 -6.95 -2.81
CA ARG A 107 16.09 -7.73 -1.88
C ARG A 107 14.76 -8.12 -2.49
N GLU A 108 14.12 -7.20 -3.20
CA GLU A 108 12.91 -7.48 -3.97
C GLU A 108 13.11 -8.64 -4.95
N ARG A 109 14.20 -8.62 -5.72
CA ARG A 109 14.54 -9.72 -6.64
C ARG A 109 14.71 -11.06 -5.90
N ALA A 110 15.35 -11.04 -4.74
CA ALA A 110 15.49 -12.25 -3.92
C ALA A 110 14.14 -12.78 -3.41
N ILE A 111 13.23 -11.88 -2.99
CA ILE A 111 11.87 -12.23 -2.60
C ILE A 111 11.13 -12.86 -3.78
N ILE A 112 11.16 -12.24 -4.95
CA ILE A 112 10.51 -12.75 -6.17
C ILE A 112 11.04 -14.15 -6.52
N ASN A 113 12.36 -14.36 -6.53
CA ASN A 113 12.96 -15.66 -6.81
C ASN A 113 12.53 -16.73 -5.79
N TYR A 114 12.43 -16.35 -4.51
CA TYR A 114 11.98 -17.26 -3.46
C TYR A 114 10.52 -17.64 -3.66
N LEU A 115 9.64 -16.66 -3.89
CA LEU A 115 8.22 -16.89 -4.18
C LEU A 115 8.04 -17.79 -5.41
N GLN A 116 8.80 -17.56 -6.48
CA GLN A 116 8.74 -18.39 -7.70
C GLN A 116 8.99 -19.87 -7.42
N THR A 117 9.85 -20.17 -6.44
CA THR A 117 10.25 -21.53 -6.09
C THR A 117 9.25 -22.22 -5.16
N TYR A 118 8.72 -21.50 -4.17
CA TYR A 118 7.96 -22.09 -3.06
C TYR A 118 6.48 -21.69 -2.99
N TYR A 119 6.08 -20.59 -3.62
CA TYR A 119 4.75 -19.98 -3.53
C TYR A 119 4.31 -19.44 -4.90
N LEU A 120 4.02 -20.33 -5.85
CA LEU A 120 3.82 -19.96 -7.26
C LEU A 120 2.60 -19.06 -7.48
N SER A 121 1.52 -19.27 -6.74
CA SER A 121 0.30 -18.46 -6.84
C SER A 121 0.55 -17.04 -6.34
N LEU A 122 1.17 -16.93 -5.16
CA LEU A 122 1.58 -15.65 -4.58
C LEU A 122 2.63 -14.95 -5.46
N HIS A 123 3.57 -15.69 -6.07
CA HIS A 123 4.55 -15.13 -7.02
C HIS A 123 3.86 -14.49 -8.23
N LYS A 124 2.94 -15.22 -8.88
CA LYS A 124 2.20 -14.71 -10.04
C LYS A 124 1.47 -13.43 -9.67
N TRP A 125 0.71 -13.46 -8.58
CA TRP A 125 0.01 -12.27 -8.11
C TRP A 125 0.96 -11.12 -7.75
N TYR A 126 2.01 -11.36 -6.96
CA TYR A 126 2.95 -10.35 -6.49
C TYR A 126 3.71 -9.66 -7.64
N THR A 127 3.99 -10.39 -8.72
CA THR A 127 4.67 -9.85 -9.92
C THR A 127 3.68 -9.19 -10.89
N GLN A 128 2.47 -9.74 -11.06
CA GLN A 128 1.41 -9.20 -11.92
C GLN A 128 0.70 -7.98 -11.30
N GLN A 129 0.77 -7.80 -9.98
CA GLN A 129 0.27 -6.66 -9.20
C GLN A 129 0.77 -5.29 -9.68
N LYS A 130 1.70 -5.23 -10.64
CA LYS A 130 2.21 -3.96 -11.15
C LYS A 130 1.25 -3.13 -12.00
N GLN A 131 0.09 -3.61 -12.49
CA GLN A 131 -0.79 -2.68 -13.22
C GLN A 131 -2.27 -3.00 -13.56
N ALA A 132 -2.84 -4.20 -13.44
CA ALA A 132 -4.10 -4.46 -14.16
C ALA A 132 -5.38 -4.60 -13.32
N ILE A 133 -5.35 -5.22 -12.14
CA ILE A 133 -6.58 -5.67 -11.46
C ILE A 133 -6.56 -5.29 -9.98
N LEU A 134 -7.55 -4.48 -9.57
CA LEU A 134 -7.82 -4.19 -8.17
C LEU A 134 -8.23 -5.48 -7.46
N ILE A 135 -7.66 -5.68 -6.27
CA ILE A 135 -8.08 -6.74 -5.36
C ILE A 135 -9.56 -6.54 -5.03
N PRO A 136 -10.37 -7.60 -4.87
CA PRO A 136 -11.83 -7.47 -4.66
C PRO A 136 -12.21 -6.45 -3.58
N THR A 137 -11.54 -6.45 -2.43
CA THR A 137 -11.75 -5.45 -1.36
C THR A 137 -11.51 -4.02 -1.82
N LEU A 138 -10.42 -3.78 -2.57
CA LEU A 138 -10.11 -2.46 -3.10
C LEU A 138 -11.11 -2.04 -4.18
N ALA A 139 -11.56 -2.98 -5.01
CA ALA A 139 -12.57 -2.72 -6.04
C ALA A 139 -13.91 -2.31 -5.41
N GLU A 140 -14.34 -3.00 -4.35
CA GLU A 140 -15.58 -2.67 -3.64
C GLU A 140 -15.51 -1.34 -2.91
N GLN A 141 -14.39 -1.07 -2.21
CA GLN A 141 -14.17 0.23 -1.58
C GLN A 141 -14.12 1.35 -2.62
N TYR A 142 -13.44 1.14 -3.75
CA TYR A 142 -13.39 2.10 -4.85
C TYR A 142 -14.78 2.39 -5.42
N LYS A 143 -15.61 1.36 -5.65
CA LYS A 143 -17.01 1.51 -6.06
C LYS A 143 -17.81 2.32 -5.05
N THR A 144 -17.66 2.02 -3.75
CA THR A 144 -18.31 2.75 -2.66
C THR A 144 -17.95 4.24 -2.68
N ILE A 145 -16.67 4.57 -2.83
CA ILE A 145 -16.21 5.96 -2.93
C ILE A 145 -16.81 6.64 -4.15
N LYS A 146 -16.79 6.01 -5.33
CA LYS A 146 -17.36 6.57 -6.56
C LYS A 146 -18.84 6.88 -6.40
N VAL A 147 -19.62 5.94 -5.85
CA VAL A 147 -21.05 6.15 -5.58
C VAL A 147 -21.26 7.34 -4.64
N LYS A 148 -20.58 7.38 -3.48
CA LYS A 148 -20.71 8.48 -2.53
C LYS A 148 -20.38 9.84 -3.15
N VAL A 149 -19.29 9.93 -3.90
CA VAL A 149 -18.87 11.17 -4.55
C VAL A 149 -19.87 11.57 -5.64
N THR A 150 -20.30 10.65 -6.49
CA THR A 150 -21.31 10.93 -7.52
C THR A 150 -22.62 11.41 -6.90
N THR A 151 -23.10 10.78 -5.83
CA THR A 151 -24.29 11.23 -5.09
C THR A 151 -24.10 12.65 -4.55
N LEU A 152 -22.95 12.95 -3.92
CA LEU A 152 -22.65 14.29 -3.41
C LEU A 152 -22.63 15.37 -4.50
N LEU A 153 -22.05 15.06 -5.66
CA LEU A 153 -21.95 16.01 -6.77
C LEU A 153 -23.30 16.27 -7.43
N ASN A 154 -24.15 15.24 -7.48
CA ASN A 154 -25.49 15.28 -8.09
C ASN A 154 -26.60 15.71 -7.12
N GLU A 155 -26.28 15.94 -5.84
CA GLU A 155 -27.24 16.48 -4.87
C GLU A 155 -27.83 17.81 -5.37
N GLN A 156 -29.14 17.96 -5.24
CA GLN A 156 -29.88 19.14 -5.70
C GLN A 156 -30.58 19.86 -4.55
N ASN A 157 -31.11 19.11 -3.57
CA ASN A 157 -31.97 19.64 -2.52
C ASN A 157 -31.50 19.17 -1.14
N PRO A 158 -30.28 19.53 -0.71
CA PRO A 158 -29.79 19.12 0.59
C PRO A 158 -30.57 19.82 1.71
N THR A 159 -30.76 19.12 2.81
CA THR A 159 -31.31 19.68 4.04
C THR A 159 -30.39 20.75 4.62
N CYS A 160 -30.95 21.90 4.99
CA CYS A 160 -30.20 22.99 5.59
C CYS A 160 -29.63 22.61 6.96
N ILE A 161 -28.32 22.82 7.17
CA ILE A 161 -27.64 22.51 8.43
C ILE A 161 -28.01 23.45 9.60
N TYR A 162 -28.68 24.57 9.34
CA TYR A 162 -29.04 25.57 10.36
C TYR A 162 -30.50 25.51 10.79
N CYS A 163 -31.40 25.13 9.88
CA CYS A 163 -32.85 25.16 10.14
C CYS A 163 -33.60 23.91 9.66
N HIS A 164 -32.89 22.91 9.15
CA HIS A 164 -33.43 21.63 8.66
C HIS A 164 -34.49 21.72 7.54
N SER A 165 -34.66 22.88 6.91
CA SER A 165 -35.51 23.01 5.72
C SER A 165 -34.85 22.35 4.50
N ASN A 166 -35.66 21.69 3.67
CA ASN A 166 -35.26 21.15 2.36
C ASN A 166 -35.40 22.17 1.22
N GLU A 167 -35.89 23.37 1.52
CA GLU A 167 -35.97 24.46 0.56
C GLU A 167 -34.61 25.11 0.38
N THR A 168 -33.78 24.49 -0.44
CA THR A 168 -32.42 24.95 -0.72
C THR A 168 -32.21 25.16 -2.22
N THR A 169 -31.17 25.91 -2.56
CA THR A 169 -30.81 26.17 -3.96
C THR A 169 -29.31 26.20 -4.07
N LYS A 170 -28.78 25.48 -5.06
CA LYS A 170 -27.35 25.41 -5.34
C LYS A 170 -26.82 26.79 -5.73
N ILE A 171 -25.68 27.19 -5.15
CA ILE A 171 -25.02 28.45 -5.48
C ILE A 171 -23.61 28.15 -6.03
N GLY A 172 -23.36 28.58 -7.27
CA GLY A 172 -22.07 28.41 -7.94
C GLY A 172 -21.78 26.96 -8.31
N SER A 173 -20.50 26.68 -8.61
CA SER A 173 -20.03 25.36 -9.03
C SER A 173 -19.67 24.42 -7.88
N ARG A 174 -19.63 24.94 -6.64
CA ARG A 174 -19.26 24.17 -5.45
C ARG A 174 -20.47 23.41 -4.92
N THR A 175 -20.22 22.48 -4.02
CA THR A 175 -21.21 21.81 -3.16
C THR A 175 -21.87 22.77 -2.14
N CYS A 176 -22.09 24.02 -2.55
CA CYS A 176 -22.61 25.13 -1.75
C CYS A 176 -24.07 25.41 -2.10
N TYR A 177 -24.87 25.68 -1.07
CA TYR A 177 -26.31 25.88 -1.17
C TYR A 177 -26.74 27.05 -0.31
N ARG A 178 -27.80 27.75 -0.73
CA ARG A 178 -28.54 28.70 0.09
C ARG A 178 -29.81 28.05 0.59
N CYS A 179 -30.14 28.22 1.86
CA CYS A 179 -31.49 27.95 2.33
C CYS A 179 -32.42 29.11 2.00
N LYS A 180 -33.59 28.84 1.40
CA LYS A 180 -34.61 29.86 1.11
C LYS A 180 -35.29 30.36 2.39
N ARG A 181 -35.45 29.48 3.38
CA ARG A 181 -36.09 29.79 4.67
C ARG A 181 -35.24 30.67 5.58
N CYS A 182 -34.04 30.19 5.97
CA CYS A 182 -33.17 30.93 6.90
C CYS A 182 -32.14 31.84 6.23
N ARG A 183 -32.07 31.85 4.88
CA ARG A 183 -31.15 32.67 4.07
C ARG A 183 -29.65 32.42 4.30
N HIS A 184 -29.27 31.48 5.18
CA HIS A 184 -27.88 31.07 5.35
C HIS A 184 -27.37 30.26 4.16
N SER A 185 -26.11 30.49 3.79
CA SER A 185 -25.36 29.66 2.85
C SER A 185 -24.58 28.59 3.62
N PHE A 186 -24.51 27.39 3.06
CA PHE A 186 -23.77 26.27 3.65
C PHE A 186 -23.15 25.39 2.56
N ASN A 187 -22.12 24.64 2.92
CA ASN A 187 -21.51 23.63 2.06
C ASN A 187 -21.81 22.26 2.65
N ILE A 188 -22.37 21.34 1.86
CA ILE A 188 -22.71 19.99 2.32
C ILE A 188 -21.47 19.17 2.74
N VAL A 189 -20.27 19.58 2.33
CA VAL A 189 -19.01 18.95 2.74
C VAL A 189 -18.23 19.76 3.78
N SER A 190 -18.82 20.80 4.39
CA SER A 190 -18.12 21.75 5.29
C SER A 190 -17.35 21.06 6.42
N ASN A 191 -17.90 19.97 6.95
CA ASN A 191 -17.37 19.22 8.09
C ASN A 191 -16.43 18.09 7.67
N THR A 192 -16.00 18.08 6.41
CA THR A 192 -15.17 17.00 5.86
C THR A 192 -13.90 17.56 5.22
N SER A 193 -12.91 16.70 4.99
CA SER A 193 -11.66 17.08 4.31
C SER A 193 -11.87 17.58 2.88
N LEU A 194 -13.01 17.28 2.24
CA LEU A 194 -13.37 17.77 0.91
C LEU A 194 -13.61 19.28 0.86
N ASN A 195 -13.94 19.93 1.98
CA ASN A 195 -14.10 21.38 2.03
C ASN A 195 -12.81 22.12 1.61
N ARG A 196 -11.66 21.47 1.76
CA ARG A 196 -10.34 22.00 1.41
C ARG A 196 -9.91 21.69 -0.03
N ILE A 197 -10.75 20.97 -0.79
CA ILE A 197 -10.46 20.54 -2.16
C ILE A 197 -11.35 21.34 -3.12
N PRO A 198 -10.84 22.37 -3.81
CA PRO A 198 -11.61 23.06 -4.84
C PRO A 198 -11.82 22.16 -6.07
N LYS A 199 -12.59 22.62 -7.06
CA LYS A 199 -12.83 21.96 -8.35
C LYS A 199 -13.48 20.55 -8.23
N PRO A 200 -14.72 20.47 -7.72
CA PRO A 200 -15.47 19.21 -7.61
C PRO A 200 -15.57 18.42 -8.92
N GLU A 201 -15.55 19.10 -10.06
CA GLU A 201 -15.53 18.51 -11.39
C GLU A 201 -14.34 17.57 -11.65
N LEU A 202 -13.21 17.77 -10.94
CA LEU A 202 -12.01 16.95 -11.09
C LEU A 202 -11.95 15.78 -10.10
N TRP A 203 -12.85 15.71 -9.12
CA TRP A 203 -12.74 14.77 -8.00
C TRP A 203 -12.78 13.31 -8.44
N LEU A 204 -13.74 12.94 -9.29
CA LEU A 204 -13.88 11.58 -9.79
C LEU A 204 -12.64 11.16 -10.58
N GLN A 205 -12.15 12.01 -11.49
CA GLN A 205 -10.94 11.72 -12.26
C GLN A 205 -9.70 11.62 -11.35
N PHE A 206 -9.59 12.46 -10.33
CA PHE A 206 -8.49 12.41 -9.37
C PHE A 206 -8.48 11.08 -8.61
N ILE A 207 -9.64 10.61 -8.15
CA ILE A 207 -9.77 9.31 -7.48
C ILE A 207 -9.32 8.18 -8.42
N ASP A 208 -9.79 8.18 -9.68
CA ASP A 208 -9.42 7.16 -10.66
C ASP A 208 -7.90 7.08 -10.83
N LEU A 209 -7.23 8.24 -10.94
CA LEU A 209 -5.78 8.31 -11.06
C LEU A 209 -5.04 7.82 -9.79
N LEU A 210 -5.55 8.10 -8.58
CA LEU A 210 -5.01 7.57 -7.33
C LEU A 210 -5.10 6.04 -7.29
N VAL A 211 -6.24 5.50 -7.72
CA VAL A 211 -6.49 4.06 -7.69
C VAL A 211 -5.60 3.35 -8.72
N TRP A 212 -5.38 3.96 -9.88
CA TRP A 212 -4.53 3.44 -10.96
C TRP A 212 -3.02 3.52 -10.73
N GLY A 213 -2.55 3.88 -9.54
CA GLY A 213 -1.12 3.83 -9.28
C GLY A 213 -0.36 5.10 -9.69
N LYS A 214 -1.03 6.19 -10.08
CA LYS A 214 -0.34 7.39 -10.59
C LYS A 214 0.30 8.16 -9.45
N ASN A 215 1.58 8.51 -9.61
CA ASN A 215 2.28 9.36 -8.65
C ASN A 215 1.86 10.83 -8.77
N ASN A 216 2.23 11.65 -7.78
CA ASN A 216 1.81 13.07 -7.74
C ASN A 216 2.23 13.86 -8.99
N SER A 217 3.40 13.60 -9.56
CA SER A 217 3.89 14.29 -10.75
C SER A 217 3.09 13.93 -12.00
N GLN A 218 2.69 12.66 -12.13
CA GLN A 218 1.82 12.21 -13.22
C GLN A 218 0.43 12.84 -13.12
N ILE A 219 -0.16 12.84 -11.92
CA ILE A 219 -1.48 13.46 -11.69
C ILE A 219 -1.43 14.96 -11.95
N ALA A 220 -0.39 15.65 -11.47
CA ALA A 220 -0.17 17.08 -11.69
C ALA A 220 -0.19 17.43 -13.17
N LYS A 221 0.51 16.65 -14.00
CA LYS A 221 0.53 16.82 -15.46
C LYS A 221 -0.84 16.54 -16.09
N LEU A 222 -1.47 15.41 -15.75
CA LEU A 222 -2.73 14.97 -16.35
C LEU A 222 -3.90 15.90 -16.04
N LEU A 223 -3.94 16.48 -14.84
CA LEU A 223 -5.02 17.37 -14.39
C LEU A 223 -4.65 18.86 -14.46
N ASN A 224 -3.45 19.18 -14.96
CA ASN A 224 -2.89 20.54 -14.97
C ASN A 224 -2.97 21.23 -13.60
N LEU A 225 -2.43 20.56 -12.57
CA LEU A 225 -2.39 21.03 -11.18
C LEU A 225 -0.95 21.15 -10.69
N HIS A 226 -0.70 22.03 -9.72
CA HIS A 226 0.59 22.09 -9.04
C HIS A 226 0.82 20.83 -8.17
N ASN A 227 2.07 20.36 -8.08
CA ASN A 227 2.42 19.16 -7.28
C ASN A 227 2.00 19.29 -5.81
N ASP A 228 2.15 20.48 -5.21
CA ASP A 228 1.71 20.70 -3.82
C ASP A 228 0.19 20.60 -3.67
N THR A 229 -0.57 21.04 -4.68
CA THR A 229 -2.03 20.89 -4.71
C THR A 229 -2.40 19.42 -4.75
N VAL A 230 -1.77 18.65 -5.63
CA VAL A 230 -1.98 17.19 -5.73
C VAL A 230 -1.63 16.50 -4.41
N ARG A 231 -0.53 16.86 -3.75
CA ARG A 231 -0.15 16.31 -2.44
C ARG A 231 -1.23 16.58 -1.38
N LYS A 232 -1.72 17.82 -1.30
CA LYS A 232 -2.79 18.20 -0.37
C LYS A 232 -4.09 17.45 -0.66
N TRP A 233 -4.47 17.35 -1.94
CA TRP A 233 -5.67 16.63 -2.37
C TRP A 233 -5.59 15.15 -2.05
N ARG A 234 -4.44 14.50 -2.32
CA ARG A 234 -4.22 13.10 -1.98
C ARG A 234 -4.41 12.84 -0.49
N SER A 235 -3.81 13.67 0.36
CA SER A 235 -3.98 13.55 1.82
C SER A 235 -5.45 13.65 2.20
N ALA A 236 -6.14 14.69 1.73
CA ALA A 236 -7.55 14.91 2.03
C ALA A 236 -8.45 13.75 1.53
N TRP A 237 -8.18 13.19 0.35
CA TRP A 237 -8.89 12.01 -0.16
C TRP A 237 -8.61 10.76 0.66
N CYS A 238 -7.37 10.53 1.10
CA CYS A 238 -7.04 9.41 1.97
C CYS A 238 -7.76 9.53 3.32
N ASP A 239 -7.87 10.74 3.86
CA ASP A 239 -8.63 10.99 5.10
C ASP A 239 -10.14 10.77 4.89
N MET A 240 -10.68 11.19 3.74
CA MET A 240 -12.07 10.90 3.38
C MET A 240 -12.36 9.41 3.21
N MET A 241 -11.45 8.67 2.58
CA MET A 241 -11.58 7.22 2.45
C MET A 241 -11.65 6.55 3.82
N LYS A 242 -10.80 6.96 4.77
CA LYS A 242 -10.89 6.48 6.17
C LYS A 242 -12.20 6.88 6.83
N TYR A 243 -12.64 8.13 6.66
CA TYR A 243 -13.92 8.61 7.19
C TYR A 243 -15.12 7.80 6.69
N TRP A 244 -15.04 7.25 5.48
CA TRP A 244 -16.07 6.37 4.90
C TRP A 244 -15.77 4.87 5.03
N HIS A 245 -14.93 4.47 5.98
CA HIS A 245 -14.61 3.07 6.26
C HIS A 245 -14.03 2.31 5.04
N CYS A 246 -13.21 3.02 4.26
CA CYS A 246 -12.47 2.51 3.11
C CYS A 246 -10.95 2.55 3.38
N GLU A 247 -10.50 2.00 4.50
CA GLU A 247 -9.12 2.10 5.00
C GLU A 247 -8.11 1.40 4.07
N ALA A 248 -8.47 0.26 3.50
CA ALA A 248 -7.59 -0.48 2.58
C ALA A 248 -7.28 0.36 1.33
N LEU A 249 -8.29 1.04 0.76
CA LEU A 249 -8.14 1.95 -0.36
C LEU A 249 -7.32 3.19 0.02
N ALA A 250 -7.55 3.75 1.21
CA ALA A 250 -6.76 4.87 1.71
C ALA A 250 -5.26 4.54 1.75
N ILE A 251 -4.91 3.36 2.27
CA ILE A 251 -3.52 2.89 2.36
C ILE A 251 -2.92 2.66 0.97
N TRP A 252 -3.71 2.10 0.05
CA TRP A 252 -3.31 1.89 -1.34
C TRP A 252 -2.99 3.21 -2.07
N CYS A 253 -3.79 4.25 -1.83
CA CYS A 253 -3.62 5.56 -2.48
C CYS A 253 -2.59 6.46 -1.80
N GLN A 254 -2.31 6.26 -0.50
CA GLN A 254 -1.44 7.16 0.26
C GLN A 254 0.04 7.10 -0.18
N ASN A 255 0.53 5.95 -0.64
CA ASN A 255 1.97 5.68 -0.69
C ASN A 255 2.63 5.65 -2.09
N GLN A 256 1.90 6.11 -3.12
CA GLN A 256 2.38 6.13 -4.52
C GLN A 256 3.08 7.44 -4.88
#